data_AF-A0A6B3RJX6-F1
#
_entry.id   AF-A0A6B3RJX6-F1
#
_cell.length_a   1.000
_cell.length_b   1.000
_cell.length_c   1.000
_cell.angle_alpha   90.00
_cell.angle_beta   90.00
_cell.angle_gamma   90.00
#
_symmetry.space_group_name_H-M   'P 1'
#
loop_
_entity.id
_entity.type
_entity.pdbx_description
1 polymer ?
#
loop_
_entity_poly.entity_id
_entity_poly.type
_entity_poly.pdbx_seq_one_letter_code
_entity_poly.pdbx_strand_id
1 'polypeptide(L)'
;MSAAPHLTVITPNDLPVYPISPDERLDGNSFVKWNTSRWLASRTFKLMPWEMQGMHRALFDFCQSETPVGTLPDDDEELAFMLRLDVRRLKEIRAMEFGALRNWTRCLCDGRVRLMHPVVTEQVQDALERRALAVLSKEEKAVSMRLDRLRKGLMEQGWSKDVVRDDVLIRRMDEWLLEKRKGKRTVEVYRSAMLHAVQERWIGADVMRGL
;
A
#
# COMPACT_ATOMS: atom_id res chain seq x y z
N MET A 1 2.72 -50.57 27.62
CA MET A 1 3.16 -49.22 28.01
C MET A 1 3.20 -48.39 26.75
N SER A 2 2.19 -47.53 26.54
CA SER A 2 2.03 -46.74 25.31
C SER A 2 2.86 -45.45 25.43
N ALA A 3 3.84 -45.28 24.56
CA ALA A 3 4.66 -44.07 24.50
C ALA A 3 3.86 -42.93 23.85
N ALA A 4 3.89 -41.76 24.48
CA ALA A 4 3.18 -40.56 24.02
C ALA A 4 3.69 -40.11 22.63
N PRO A 5 2.81 -39.70 21.71
CA PRO A 5 3.21 -39.26 20.37
C PRO A 5 3.69 -37.80 20.39
N HIS A 6 4.86 -37.59 19.79
CA HIS A 6 5.33 -36.37 19.13
C HIS A 6 5.36 -35.05 19.94
N LEU A 7 6.40 -34.89 20.77
CA LEU A 7 6.92 -33.57 21.11
C LEU A 7 8.15 -33.30 20.24
N THR A 8 8.04 -32.39 19.28
CA THR A 8 9.15 -31.92 18.46
C THR A 8 9.70 -30.64 19.06
N VAL A 9 11.00 -30.59 19.31
CA VAL A 9 11.69 -29.38 19.76
C VAL A 9 11.73 -28.40 18.60
N ILE A 10 10.99 -27.29 18.71
CA ILE A 10 11.06 -26.17 17.77
C ILE A 10 12.21 -25.28 18.21
N THR A 11 13.26 -25.19 17.39
CA THR A 11 14.31 -24.20 17.64
C THR A 11 13.81 -22.81 17.22
N PRO A 12 14.31 -21.70 17.79
CA PRO A 12 13.91 -20.35 17.37
C PRO A 12 14.05 -20.09 15.86
N ASN A 13 14.82 -20.93 15.17
CA ASN A 13 15.09 -20.90 13.73
C ASN A 13 13.96 -21.46 12.85
N ASP A 14 12.89 -22.02 13.43
CA ASP A 14 11.80 -22.68 12.69
C ASP A 14 10.51 -21.83 12.60
N LEU A 15 10.51 -20.60 13.15
CA LEU A 15 9.35 -19.71 13.04
C LEU A 15 9.21 -19.16 11.61
N PRO A 16 7.97 -19.04 11.09
CA PRO A 16 7.75 -18.43 9.79
C PRO A 16 8.21 -16.97 9.81
N VAL A 17 8.93 -16.57 8.77
CA VAL A 17 9.34 -15.17 8.59
C VAL A 17 8.13 -14.33 8.19
N TYR A 18 7.93 -13.20 8.88
CA TYR A 18 6.85 -12.28 8.55
C TYR A 18 7.11 -11.64 7.17
N PRO A 19 6.14 -11.64 6.23
CA PRO A 19 6.41 -11.30 4.83
C PRO A 19 6.48 -9.79 4.54
N ILE A 20 6.21 -8.94 5.53
CA ILE A 20 6.15 -7.49 5.35
C ILE A 20 7.34 -6.86 6.09
N SER A 21 8.04 -5.94 5.41
CA SER A 21 9.20 -5.25 5.97
C SER A 21 8.82 -4.42 7.19
N PRO A 22 9.68 -4.34 8.22
CA PRO A 22 9.52 -3.40 9.34
C PRO A 22 9.42 -1.93 8.93
N ASP A 23 9.94 -1.57 7.75
CA ASP A 23 9.91 -0.20 7.21
C ASP A 23 8.56 0.18 6.59
N GLU A 24 7.71 -0.82 6.32
CA GLU A 24 6.38 -0.56 5.76
C GLU A 24 5.45 0.03 6.83
N ARG A 25 4.66 1.01 6.40
CA ARG A 25 3.71 1.73 7.23
C ARG A 25 2.42 1.98 6.49
N LEU A 26 1.32 1.98 7.25
CA LEU A 26 -0.01 2.33 6.77
C LEU A 26 -0.49 3.68 7.34
N ASP A 27 0.43 4.63 7.57
CA ASP A 27 0.17 5.93 8.22
C ASP A 27 -0.91 6.81 7.55
N GLY A 28 -1.30 6.48 6.31
CA GLY A 28 -2.40 7.15 5.58
C GLY A 28 -3.73 6.39 5.56
N ASN A 29 -3.81 5.19 6.13
CA ASN A 29 -5.06 4.41 6.16
C ASN A 29 -5.91 4.84 7.36
N SER A 30 -7.03 5.49 7.07
CA SER A 30 -8.05 5.83 8.08
C SER A 30 -9.03 4.68 8.37
N PHE A 31 -8.92 3.56 7.65
CA PHE A 31 -9.81 2.42 7.78
C PHE A 31 -9.05 1.10 7.77
N VAL A 32 -9.52 0.16 8.58
CA VAL A 32 -9.06 -1.22 8.57
C VAL A 32 -10.02 -2.04 7.72
N LYS A 33 -9.53 -2.69 6.68
CA LYS A 33 -10.34 -3.57 5.84
C LYS A 33 -10.93 -4.67 6.73
N TRP A 34 -12.26 -4.74 6.84
CA TRP A 34 -12.95 -5.79 7.59
C TRP A 34 -13.98 -6.47 6.72
N ASN A 35 -13.75 -7.75 6.45
CA ASN A 35 -14.70 -8.54 5.69
C ASN A 35 -15.75 -9.11 6.65
N THR A 36 -16.87 -8.39 6.79
CA THR A 36 -17.99 -8.77 7.67
C THR A 36 -18.56 -10.14 7.33
N SER A 37 -18.72 -10.46 6.03
CA SER A 37 -19.19 -11.77 5.59
C SER A 37 -18.25 -12.89 6.00
N ARG A 38 -16.93 -12.72 5.83
CA ARG A 38 -15.90 -13.68 6.27
C ARG A 38 -15.93 -13.86 7.79
N TRP A 39 -16.05 -12.76 8.54
CA TRP A 39 -16.11 -12.79 10.00
C TRP A 39 -17.34 -13.56 10.50
N LEU A 40 -18.54 -13.15 10.08
CA LEU A 40 -19.80 -13.73 10.55
C LEU A 40 -19.97 -15.20 10.13
N ALA A 41 -19.40 -15.60 8.98
CA ALA A 41 -19.42 -16.99 8.54
C ALA A 41 -18.40 -17.88 9.29
N SER A 42 -17.37 -17.28 9.90
CA SER A 42 -16.25 -18.01 10.48
C SER A 42 -16.66 -18.86 11.69
N ARG A 43 -15.93 -19.96 11.89
CA ARG A 43 -16.06 -20.77 13.11
C ARG A 43 -15.65 -19.98 14.36
N THR A 44 -14.69 -19.06 14.22
CA THR A 44 -14.25 -18.16 15.30
C THR A 44 -15.42 -17.32 15.83
N PHE A 45 -16.16 -16.62 14.97
CA PHE A 45 -17.32 -15.83 15.40
C PHE A 45 -18.41 -16.66 16.08
N LYS A 46 -18.70 -17.85 15.54
CA LYS A 46 -19.77 -18.74 16.04
C LYS A 46 -19.50 -19.31 17.43
N LEU A 47 -18.22 -19.50 17.79
CA LEU A 47 -17.82 -20.22 19.02
C LEU A 47 -17.09 -19.32 20.04
N MET A 48 -16.62 -18.14 19.62
CA MET A 48 -15.99 -17.18 20.54
C MET A 48 -17.03 -16.57 21.48
N PRO A 49 -16.77 -16.55 22.80
CA PRO A 49 -17.61 -15.85 23.76
C PRO A 49 -17.83 -14.39 23.36
N TRP A 50 -19.04 -13.89 23.57
CA TRP A 50 -19.45 -12.56 23.10
C TRP A 50 -18.54 -11.44 23.61
N GLU A 51 -18.14 -11.53 24.88
CA GLU A 51 -17.24 -10.57 25.53
C GLU A 51 -15.84 -10.51 24.91
N MET A 52 -15.41 -11.56 24.18
CA MET A 52 -14.10 -11.63 23.55
C MET A 52 -14.10 -11.15 22.09
N GLN A 53 -15.26 -11.06 21.45
CA GLN A 53 -15.35 -10.63 20.05
C GLN A 53 -14.88 -9.18 19.88
N GLY A 54 -15.22 -8.31 20.84
CA GLY A 54 -14.73 -6.94 20.88
C GLY A 54 -13.21 -6.87 21.03
N MET A 55 -12.62 -7.74 21.86
CA MET A 55 -11.16 -7.83 22.02
C MET A 55 -10.48 -8.34 20.75
N HIS A 56 -11.03 -9.38 20.11
CA HIS A 56 -10.52 -9.90 18.84
C HIS A 56 -10.53 -8.82 17.76
N ARG A 57 -11.61 -8.03 17.69
CA ARG A 57 -11.69 -6.89 16.79
C ARG A 57 -10.65 -5.82 17.14
N ALA A 58 -10.50 -5.46 18.41
CA ALA A 58 -9.52 -4.45 18.84
C ALA A 58 -8.09 -4.85 18.47
N LEU A 59 -7.72 -6.13 18.58
CA LEU A 59 -6.41 -6.64 18.16
C LEU A 59 -6.15 -6.43 16.66
N PHE A 60 -7.16 -6.60 15.80
CA PHE A 60 -7.05 -6.31 14.37
C PHE A 60 -6.84 -4.82 14.09
N ASP A 61 -7.38 -3.95 14.95
CA ASP A 61 -7.21 -2.50 14.82
C ASP A 61 -5.83 -2.06 15.34
N PHE A 62 -5.40 -2.56 16.50
CA PHE A 62 -4.11 -2.19 17.09
C PHE A 62 -2.92 -2.59 16.23
N CYS A 63 -2.94 -3.80 15.66
CA CYS A 63 -1.83 -4.29 14.85
C CYS A 63 -1.51 -3.43 13.62
N GLN A 64 -2.44 -2.57 13.17
CA GLN A 64 -2.23 -1.67 12.03
C GLN A 64 -1.23 -0.54 12.33
N SER A 65 -1.04 -0.20 13.61
CA SER A 65 -0.12 0.86 14.05
C SER A 65 1.19 0.28 14.63
N GLU A 66 1.31 -1.05 14.72
CA GLU A 66 2.50 -1.72 15.21
C GLU A 66 3.63 -1.71 14.17
N THR A 67 4.84 -2.01 14.64
CA THR A 67 6.02 -2.19 13.81
C THR A 67 6.58 -3.60 14.00
N PRO A 68 6.57 -4.45 12.96
CA PRO A 68 5.98 -4.26 11.63
C PRO A 68 4.46 -4.15 11.63
N VAL A 69 3.92 -3.47 10.62
CA VAL A 69 2.48 -3.32 10.45
C VAL A 69 1.80 -4.69 10.28
N GLY A 70 0.66 -4.87 10.93
CA GLY A 70 -0.11 -6.12 10.91
C GLY A 70 0.37 -7.18 11.91
N THR A 71 1.27 -6.83 12.82
CA THR A 71 1.75 -7.72 13.89
C THR A 71 1.35 -7.21 15.26
N LEU A 72 1.50 -8.07 16.27
CA LEU A 72 1.33 -7.73 17.69
C LEU A 72 2.56 -8.16 18.48
N PRO A 73 2.78 -7.63 19.70
CA PRO A 73 3.80 -8.16 20.60
C PRO A 73 3.44 -9.59 21.02
N ASP A 74 4.45 -10.45 21.17
CA ASP A 74 4.28 -11.75 21.85
C ASP A 74 4.65 -11.65 23.34
N ASP A 75 4.21 -10.57 23.98
CA ASP A 75 4.39 -10.32 25.40
C ASP A 75 3.02 -10.14 26.07
N ASP A 76 2.82 -10.84 27.19
CA ASP A 76 1.53 -10.83 27.89
C ASP A 76 1.27 -9.53 28.65
N GLU A 77 2.31 -8.81 29.08
CA GLU A 77 2.12 -7.53 29.78
C GLU A 77 1.73 -6.44 28.78
N GLU A 78 2.40 -6.37 27.63
CA GLU A 78 2.08 -5.45 26.55
C GLU A 78 0.66 -5.68 26.02
N LEU A 79 0.30 -6.92 25.71
CA LEU A 79 -1.04 -7.26 25.22
C LEU A 79 -2.14 -6.98 26.26
N ALA A 80 -1.86 -7.21 27.55
CA ALA A 80 -2.81 -6.91 28.62
C ALA A 80 -3.02 -5.40 28.74
N PHE A 81 -1.95 -4.62 28.63
CA PHE A 81 -2.03 -3.16 28.57
C PHE A 81 -2.85 -2.67 27.36
N MET A 82 -2.58 -3.19 26.16
CA MET A 82 -3.32 -2.85 24.94
C MET A 82 -4.83 -3.11 25.07
N LEU A 83 -5.19 -4.26 25.64
CA LEU A 83 -6.58 -4.67 25.84
C LEU A 83 -7.22 -4.13 27.13
N ARG A 84 -6.45 -3.43 27.98
CA ARG A 84 -6.88 -2.92 29.29
C ARG A 84 -7.40 -4.02 30.22
N LEU A 85 -6.66 -5.13 30.27
CA LEU A 85 -6.95 -6.29 31.10
C LEU A 85 -5.86 -6.49 32.15
N ASP A 86 -6.15 -7.29 33.17
CA ASP A 86 -5.09 -7.85 34.00
C ASP A 86 -4.33 -8.96 33.26
N VAL A 87 -3.04 -9.12 33.56
CA VAL A 87 -2.15 -10.09 32.89
C VAL A 87 -2.63 -11.53 33.11
N ARG A 88 -3.21 -11.86 34.26
CA ARG A 88 -3.75 -13.20 34.54
C ARG A 88 -4.91 -13.51 33.60
N ARG A 89 -5.82 -12.55 33.40
CA ARG A 89 -6.94 -12.67 32.47
C ARG A 89 -6.48 -12.81 31.04
N LEU A 90 -5.44 -12.09 30.62
CA LEU A 90 -4.88 -12.28 29.29
C LEU A 90 -4.34 -13.71 29.12
N LYS A 91 -3.61 -14.25 30.10
CA LYS A 91 -3.10 -15.63 30.06
C LYS A 91 -4.22 -16.66 29.92
N GLU A 92 -5.32 -16.47 30.64
CA GLU A 92 -6.53 -17.28 30.48
C GLU A 92 -7.08 -17.20 29.05
N ILE A 93 -7.23 -15.99 28.50
CA ILE A 93 -7.74 -15.77 27.13
C ILE A 93 -6.81 -16.41 26.08
N ARG A 94 -5.49 -16.29 26.25
CA ARG A 94 -4.49 -16.88 25.35
C ARG A 94 -4.58 -18.40 25.31
N ALA A 95 -4.91 -19.03 26.43
CA ALA A 95 -5.06 -20.49 26.53
C ALA A 95 -6.37 -21.02 25.92
N MET A 96 -7.35 -20.16 25.65
CA MET A 96 -8.64 -20.58 25.09
C MET A 96 -8.54 -20.86 23.59
N GLU A 97 -9.09 -22.00 23.15
CA GLU A 97 -9.17 -22.35 21.74
C GLU A 97 -9.93 -21.28 20.93
N PHE A 98 -11.01 -20.74 21.49
CA PHE A 98 -11.86 -19.68 20.91
C PHE A 98 -11.74 -18.36 21.69
N GLY A 99 -10.54 -18.03 22.15
CA GLY A 99 -10.23 -16.74 22.78
C GLY A 99 -9.89 -15.63 21.77
N ALA A 100 -9.74 -14.39 22.26
CA ALA A 100 -9.43 -13.22 21.43
C ALA A 100 -8.14 -13.36 20.60
N LEU A 101 -7.15 -14.11 21.11
CA LEU A 101 -5.89 -14.40 20.42
C LEU A 101 -5.96 -15.61 19.46
N ARG A 102 -7.15 -16.14 19.17
CA ARG A 102 -7.31 -17.24 18.22
C ARG A 102 -6.69 -16.89 16.85
N ASN A 103 -5.92 -17.84 16.31
CA ASN A 103 -5.18 -17.75 15.04
C ASN A 103 -4.07 -16.68 14.99
N TRP A 104 -3.75 -16.03 16.11
CA TRP A 104 -2.51 -15.27 16.23
C TRP A 104 -1.38 -16.27 16.49
N THR A 105 -0.42 -16.34 15.58
CA THR A 105 0.70 -17.29 15.63
C THR A 105 2.02 -16.55 15.64
N ARG A 106 3.03 -17.15 16.25
CA ARG A 106 4.38 -16.59 16.30
C ARG A 106 4.99 -16.53 14.90
N CYS A 107 5.64 -15.41 14.61
CA CYS A 107 6.47 -15.21 13.43
C CYS A 107 7.79 -14.53 13.83
N LEU A 108 8.81 -14.69 12.98
CA LEU A 108 10.07 -13.96 13.10
C LEU A 108 10.01 -12.71 12.23
N CYS A 109 10.31 -11.55 12.81
CA CYS A 109 10.53 -10.34 12.05
C CYS A 109 11.74 -9.58 12.59
N ASP A 110 12.73 -9.36 11.73
CA ASP A 110 13.96 -8.63 12.04
C ASP A 110 14.62 -9.07 13.36
N GLY A 111 14.77 -10.39 13.53
CA GLY A 111 15.37 -11.00 14.73
C GLY A 111 14.47 -10.99 15.98
N ARG A 112 13.24 -10.49 15.91
CA ARG A 112 12.27 -10.46 17.01
C ARG A 112 11.10 -11.39 16.75
N VAL A 113 10.59 -12.02 17.81
CA VAL A 113 9.36 -12.83 17.74
C VAL A 113 8.16 -11.90 17.92
N ARG A 114 7.20 -11.97 16.99
CA ARG A 114 5.93 -11.24 17.05
C ARG A 114 4.76 -12.19 16.78
N LEU A 115 3.54 -11.71 16.97
CA LEU A 115 2.33 -12.43 16.60
C LEU A 115 1.79 -11.91 15.26
N MET A 116 1.50 -12.81 14.32
CA MET A 116 0.80 -12.51 13.08
C MET A 116 -0.53 -13.25 13.03
N HIS A 117 -1.49 -12.68 12.30
CA HIS A 117 -2.76 -13.35 12.02
C HIS A 117 -2.94 -13.45 10.49
N PRO A 118 -3.24 -14.63 9.93
CA PRO A 118 -3.23 -14.85 8.47
C PRO A 118 -4.15 -13.89 7.71
N VAL A 119 -5.33 -13.58 8.29
CA VAL A 119 -6.28 -12.62 7.71
C VAL A 119 -5.73 -11.18 7.74
N VAL A 120 -5.02 -10.81 8.80
CA VAL A 120 -4.43 -9.47 8.93
C VAL A 120 -3.29 -9.33 7.94
N THR A 121 -2.40 -10.32 7.86
CA THR A 121 -1.29 -10.34 6.89
C THR A 121 -1.80 -10.17 5.46
N GLU A 122 -2.82 -10.93 5.06
CA GLU A 122 -3.48 -10.82 3.75
C GLU A 122 -4.04 -9.40 3.50
N GLN A 123 -4.69 -8.81 4.51
CA GLN A 123 -5.28 -7.48 4.41
C GLN A 123 -4.22 -6.37 4.28
N VAL A 124 -3.13 -6.48 5.04
CA VAL A 124 -2.03 -5.51 4.98
C VAL A 124 -1.32 -5.60 3.63
N GLN A 125 -1.06 -6.81 3.12
CA GLN A 125 -0.48 -7.00 1.78
C GLN A 125 -1.35 -6.39 0.68
N ASP A 126 -2.67 -6.64 0.69
CA ASP A 126 -3.62 -6.02 -0.27
C ASP A 126 -3.65 -4.49 -0.14
N ALA A 127 -3.55 -3.95 1.07
CA ALA A 127 -3.48 -2.50 1.29
C ALA A 127 -2.20 -1.88 0.71
N LEU A 128 -1.05 -2.54 0.92
CA LEU A 128 0.24 -2.10 0.38
C LEU A 128 0.27 -2.17 -1.16
N GLU A 129 -0.24 -3.26 -1.73
CA GLU A 129 -0.36 -3.42 -3.18
C GLU A 129 -1.24 -2.34 -3.81
N ARG A 130 -2.41 -2.07 -3.22
CA ARG A 130 -3.30 -0.98 -3.68
C ARG A 130 -2.65 0.38 -3.58
N ARG A 131 -1.88 0.65 -2.51
CA ARG A 131 -1.13 1.90 -2.37
C ARG A 131 -0.10 2.03 -3.49
N ALA A 132 0.65 0.96 -3.79
CA ALA A 132 1.63 0.96 -4.89
C ALA A 132 0.96 1.21 -6.26
N LEU A 133 -0.13 0.49 -6.56
CA LEU A 133 -0.90 0.69 -7.80
C LEU A 133 -1.49 2.10 -7.91
N ALA A 134 -1.97 2.66 -6.79
CA ALA A 134 -2.51 4.01 -6.77
C ALA A 134 -1.43 5.08 -7.01
N VAL A 135 -0.19 4.86 -6.58
CA VAL A 135 0.94 5.76 -6.88
C VAL A 135 1.23 5.72 -8.38
N LEU A 136 1.39 4.54 -8.98
CA LEU A 136 1.63 4.38 -10.41
C LEU A 136 0.51 5.01 -11.25
N SER A 137 -0.75 4.73 -10.94
CA SER A 137 -1.90 5.29 -11.65
C SER A 137 -1.99 6.82 -11.53
N LYS A 138 -1.65 7.37 -10.37
CA LYS A 138 -1.60 8.84 -10.18
C LYS A 138 -0.51 9.47 -11.04
N GLU A 139 0.67 8.85 -11.12
CA GLU A 139 1.77 9.31 -11.95
C GLU A 139 1.40 9.28 -13.44
N GLU A 140 0.87 8.15 -13.93
CA GLU A 140 0.38 8.01 -15.31
C GLU A 140 -0.70 9.04 -15.65
N LYS A 141 -1.68 9.24 -14.77
CA LYS A 141 -2.73 10.24 -14.95
C LYS A 141 -2.15 11.66 -14.96
N ALA A 142 -1.17 11.95 -14.10
CA ALA A 142 -0.51 13.25 -14.05
C ALA A 142 0.26 13.53 -15.36
N VAL A 143 0.93 12.51 -15.91
CA VAL A 143 1.58 12.58 -17.24
C VAL A 143 0.54 12.82 -18.32
N SER A 144 -0.52 12.00 -18.40
CA SER A 144 -1.58 12.13 -19.41
C SER A 144 -2.21 13.53 -19.38
N MET A 145 -2.62 14.02 -18.21
CA MET A 145 -3.20 15.36 -18.05
C MET A 145 -2.21 16.48 -18.39
N ARG A 146 -0.91 16.26 -18.19
CA ARG A 146 0.13 17.23 -18.56
C ARG A 146 0.33 17.28 -20.07
N LEU A 147 0.41 16.12 -20.74
CA LEU A 147 0.49 16.04 -22.20
C LEU A 147 -0.75 16.63 -22.87
N ASP A 148 -1.95 16.35 -22.35
CA ASP A 148 -3.20 16.90 -22.89
C ASP A 148 -3.28 18.42 -22.76
N ARG A 149 -2.75 19.00 -21.67
CA ARG A 149 -2.63 20.45 -21.52
C ARG A 149 -1.65 21.07 -22.50
N LEU A 150 -0.52 20.39 -22.78
CA LEU A 150 0.41 20.81 -23.81
C LEU A 150 -0.26 20.80 -25.18
N ARG A 151 -0.95 19.70 -25.54
CA ARG A 151 -1.71 19.59 -26.80
C ARG A 151 -2.74 20.72 -26.96
N LYS A 152 -3.55 20.97 -25.92
CA LYS A 152 -4.52 22.07 -25.91
C LYS A 152 -3.86 23.43 -26.10
N GLY A 153 -2.78 23.70 -25.35
CA GLY A 153 -2.05 24.96 -25.46
C GLY A 153 -1.39 25.18 -26.83
N LEU A 154 -1.04 24.12 -27.56
CA LEU A 154 -0.56 24.22 -28.95
C LEU A 154 -1.70 24.46 -29.93
N MET A 155 -2.85 23.79 -29.77
CA MET A 155 -4.03 24.05 -30.60
C MET A 155 -4.53 25.50 -30.44
N GLU A 156 -4.54 26.04 -29.21
CA GLU A 156 -4.89 27.44 -28.94
C GLU A 156 -3.95 28.44 -29.61
N GLN A 157 -2.71 28.04 -29.92
CA GLN A 157 -1.74 28.85 -30.65
C GLN A 157 -1.85 28.71 -32.18
N GLY A 158 -2.79 27.90 -32.68
CA GLY A 158 -3.02 27.70 -34.12
C GLY A 158 -2.21 26.58 -34.75
N TRP A 159 -1.51 25.73 -33.97
CA TRP A 159 -0.79 24.58 -34.53
C TRP A 159 -1.76 23.52 -35.08
N SER A 160 -1.38 22.90 -36.20
CA SER A 160 -2.23 21.93 -36.90
C SER A 160 -2.50 20.69 -36.06
N LYS A 161 -3.63 20.02 -36.32
CA LYS A 161 -4.01 18.79 -35.62
C LYS A 161 -2.99 17.66 -35.82
N ASP A 162 -2.30 17.63 -36.97
CA ASP A 162 -1.30 16.60 -37.26
C ASP A 162 -0.07 16.74 -36.36
N VAL A 163 0.37 17.98 -36.10
CA VAL A 163 1.46 18.27 -35.14
C VAL A 163 1.07 17.85 -33.73
N VAL A 164 -0.15 18.14 -33.33
CA VAL A 164 -0.63 17.89 -31.97
C VAL A 164 -0.89 16.40 -31.70
N ARG A 165 -1.16 15.61 -32.75
CA ARG A 165 -1.35 14.15 -32.66
C ARG A 165 -0.05 13.35 -32.68
N ASP A 166 1.08 13.98 -32.97
CA ASP A 166 2.38 13.32 -32.90
C ASP A 166 2.80 13.12 -31.44
N ASP A 167 2.57 11.92 -30.93
CA ASP A 167 2.92 11.56 -29.55
C ASP A 167 4.42 11.59 -29.28
N VAL A 168 5.27 11.35 -30.28
CA VAL A 168 6.72 11.39 -30.13
C VAL A 168 7.18 12.83 -29.94
N LEU A 169 6.69 13.75 -30.78
CA LEU A 169 6.97 15.17 -30.66
C LEU A 169 6.48 15.72 -29.30
N ILE A 170 5.23 15.44 -28.94
CA ILE A 170 4.63 15.94 -27.70
C ILE A 170 5.39 15.43 -26.46
N ARG A 171 5.85 14.18 -26.45
CA ARG A 171 6.68 13.64 -25.37
C ARG A 171 8.04 14.32 -25.29
N ARG A 172 8.75 14.50 -26.41
CA ARG A 172 10.04 15.20 -26.45
C ARG A 172 9.93 16.65 -25.96
N MET A 173 8.86 17.34 -26.36
CA MET A 173 8.57 18.69 -25.86
C MET A 173 8.26 18.70 -24.36
N ASP A 174 7.50 17.73 -23.85
CA ASP A 174 7.21 17.60 -22.42
C ASP A 174 8.48 17.36 -21.59
N GLU A 175 9.35 16.46 -22.04
CA GLU A 175 10.64 16.15 -21.41
C GLU A 175 11.54 17.38 -21.36
N TRP A 176 11.68 18.09 -22.50
CA TRP A 176 12.44 19.34 -22.55
C TRP A 176 11.87 20.40 -21.60
N LEU A 177 10.54 20.52 -21.52
CA LEU A 177 9.88 21.43 -20.59
C LEU A 177 10.14 21.07 -19.13
N LEU A 178 10.11 19.79 -18.77
CA LEU A 178 10.43 19.33 -17.41
C LEU A 178 11.88 19.67 -17.03
N GLU A 179 12.82 19.53 -17.96
CA GLU A 179 14.23 19.79 -17.72
C GLU A 179 14.56 21.29 -17.64
N LYS A 180 14.04 22.08 -18.60
CA LYS A 180 14.47 23.47 -18.80
C LYS A 180 13.55 24.52 -18.17
N ARG A 181 12.29 24.18 -17.85
CA ARG A 181 11.30 25.15 -17.36
C ARG A 181 10.66 24.68 -16.05
N LYS A 182 11.12 25.27 -14.94
CA LYS A 182 10.47 25.11 -13.63
C LYS A 182 9.32 26.12 -13.49
N GLY A 183 8.18 25.70 -12.97
CA GLY A 183 7.05 26.57 -12.67
C GLY A 183 5.79 26.33 -13.52
N LYS A 184 4.89 27.32 -13.53
CA LYS A 184 3.58 27.22 -14.20
C LYS A 184 3.76 27.19 -15.72
N ARG A 185 3.16 26.21 -16.39
CA ARG A 185 3.14 26.11 -17.85
C ARG A 185 2.05 27.02 -18.42
N THR A 186 2.47 28.16 -18.95
CA THR A 186 1.61 29.11 -19.66
C THR A 186 1.71 28.90 -21.17
N VAL A 187 0.91 29.64 -21.94
CA VAL A 187 0.92 29.60 -23.41
C VAL A 187 2.31 29.94 -23.95
N GLU A 188 3.00 30.91 -23.37
CA GLU A 188 4.37 31.32 -23.75
C GLU A 188 5.39 30.20 -23.53
N VAL A 189 5.22 29.43 -22.45
CA VAL A 189 6.09 28.28 -22.16
C VAL A 189 5.91 27.21 -23.23
N TYR A 190 4.68 26.91 -23.64
CA TYR A 190 4.41 25.98 -24.75
C TYR A 190 4.94 26.49 -26.08
N ARG A 191 4.83 27.80 -26.36
CA ARG A 191 5.44 28.42 -27.54
C ARG A 191 6.96 28.20 -27.56
N SER A 192 7.63 28.38 -26.41
CA SER A 192 9.09 28.18 -26.32
C SER A 192 9.51 26.74 -26.61
N ALA A 193 8.73 25.74 -26.17
CA ALA A 193 8.99 24.34 -26.50
C ALA A 193 8.86 24.08 -27.99
N MET A 194 7.89 24.72 -28.65
CA MET A 194 7.68 24.55 -30.09
C MET A 194 8.81 25.21 -30.90
N LEU A 195 9.25 26.41 -30.52
CA LEU A 195 10.40 27.06 -31.15
C LEU A 195 11.67 26.20 -31.01
N HIS A 196 11.87 25.57 -29.84
CA HIS A 196 12.97 24.64 -29.66
C HIS A 196 12.82 23.39 -30.55
N ALA A 197 11.62 22.82 -30.66
CA ALA A 197 11.35 21.68 -31.53
C ALA A 197 11.67 21.99 -33.01
N VAL A 198 11.38 23.21 -33.47
CA VAL A 198 11.75 23.68 -34.81
C VAL A 198 13.27 23.82 -34.96
N GLN A 199 13.95 24.41 -33.97
CA GLN A 199 15.40 24.59 -33.98
C GLN A 199 16.14 23.25 -34.05
N GLU A 200 15.68 22.25 -33.28
CA GLU A 200 16.22 20.90 -33.23
C GLU A 200 15.71 20.00 -34.38
N ARG A 201 14.91 20.55 -35.30
CA ARG A 201 14.34 19.84 -36.46
C ARG A 201 13.55 18.58 -36.08
N TRP A 202 12.83 18.63 -34.96
CA TRP A 202 11.91 17.55 -34.57
C TRP A 202 10.68 17.48 -35.48
N ILE A 203 10.42 18.56 -36.23
CA ILE A 203 9.30 18.70 -37.15
C ILE A 203 9.87 18.90 -38.57
N GLY A 204 9.27 18.24 -39.56
CA GLY A 204 9.65 18.38 -40.96
C GLY A 204 9.40 19.79 -41.50
N ALA A 205 10.25 20.24 -42.43
CA ALA A 205 10.19 21.59 -43.04
C ALA A 205 8.86 21.88 -43.77
N ASP A 206 8.11 20.85 -44.13
CA ASP A 206 6.82 20.97 -44.84
C ASP A 206 5.67 21.37 -43.91
N VAL A 207 5.77 21.07 -42.61
CA VAL A 207 4.80 21.48 -41.59
C VAL A 207 4.91 22.98 -41.28
N MET A 208 6.11 23.55 -41.45
CA MET A 208 6.38 24.99 -41.24
C MET A 208 5.80 25.89 -42.35
N ARG A 209 5.41 25.34 -43.51
CA ARG A 209 4.87 26.10 -44.65
C ARG A 209 3.36 26.36 -44.58
N GLY A 210 2.68 25.85 -43.55
CA GLY A 210 1.24 26.05 -43.31
C GLY A 210 0.90 27.17 -42.32
N LEU A 211 1.87 28.02 -41.97
CA LEU A 211 1.70 29.20 -41.11
C LEU A 211 1.36 30.45 -41.92
#